data_AF-A0A9D0KMG5-F1
#
_entry.id   AF-A0A9D0KMG5-F1
#
_cell.length_a   1.000
_cell.length_b   1.000
_cell.length_c   1.000
_cell.angle_alpha   90.00
_cell.angle_beta   90.00
_cell.angle_gamma   90.00
#
_symmetry.space_group_name_H-M   'P 1'
#
loop_
_entity.id
_entity.type
_entity.pdbx_description
1 polymer ?
#
loop_
_entity_poly.entity_id
_entity_poly.type
_entity_poly.pdbx_seq_one_letter_code
_entity_poly.pdbx_strand_id
1 'polypeptide(L)'
;MLTSCRAASPLARVQITRTLPYEGNILVRVGDAVQSTQIIGEAMPPADFRIVDVARALEVSAEKAAKYLQVKRGQEISTGDVLAARGFLSSRVCKSPIDGRVLAIGRGRLLLEEKTSVLRVSALVPGHII
;
A
#
# COMPACT_ATOMS: atom_id res chain seq x y z
N MET A 1 19.88 10.82 -42.82
CA MET A 1 20.03 9.38 -43.09
C MET A 1 21.18 8.86 -42.26
N LEU A 2 20.91 8.16 -41.16
CA LEU A 2 21.94 7.50 -40.34
C LEU A 2 21.58 6.02 -40.28
N THR A 3 22.38 5.21 -40.96
CA THR A 3 22.24 3.76 -41.04
C THR A 3 22.84 3.17 -39.78
N SER A 4 22.00 2.57 -38.93
CA SER A 4 22.44 1.82 -37.76
C SER A 4 22.38 0.33 -38.07
N CYS A 5 23.53 -0.33 -38.10
CA CYS A 5 23.63 -1.78 -38.11
C CYS A 5 24.10 -2.25 -36.72
N ARG A 6 23.32 -3.09 -36.05
CA ARG A 6 23.76 -3.93 -34.92
C ARG A 6 23.17 -5.32 -35.08
N ALA A 7 24.01 -6.27 -35.45
CA ALA A 7 23.71 -7.68 -35.35
C ALA A 7 23.85 -8.11 -33.88
N ALA A 8 22.82 -8.72 -33.30
CA ALA A 8 22.94 -9.44 -32.03
C ALA A 8 23.37 -10.89 -32.34
N SER A 9 24.47 -11.35 -31.74
CA SER A 9 24.94 -12.73 -31.93
C SER A 9 24.07 -13.73 -31.16
N PRO A 10 23.95 -14.99 -31.62
CA PRO A 10 23.16 -16.04 -30.96
C PRO A 10 23.71 -16.51 -29.59
N LEU A 11 24.75 -15.86 -29.05
CA LEU A 11 25.43 -16.22 -27.80
C LEU A 11 25.28 -15.17 -26.68
N ALA A 12 24.40 -14.19 -26.84
CA ALA A 12 24.20 -13.18 -25.82
C ALA A 12 23.50 -13.78 -24.58
N ARG A 13 24.24 -13.94 -23.47
CA ARG A 13 23.67 -14.29 -22.17
C ARG A 13 23.09 -13.03 -21.52
N VAL A 14 21.79 -13.03 -21.28
CA VAL A 14 21.10 -11.93 -20.58
C VAL A 14 20.93 -12.31 -19.12
N GLN A 15 21.48 -11.51 -18.23
CA GLN A 15 21.27 -11.63 -16.78
C GLN A 15 20.41 -10.45 -16.33
N ILE A 16 19.34 -10.74 -15.60
CA ILE A 16 18.49 -9.69 -15.05
C ILE A 16 18.36 -9.84 -13.55
N THR A 17 18.83 -8.82 -12.83
CA THR A 17 18.75 -8.76 -11.38
C THR A 17 17.33 -8.38 -10.95
N ARG A 18 16.80 -9.09 -9.95
CA ARG A 18 15.54 -8.76 -9.28
C ARG A 18 15.80 -8.53 -7.80
N THR A 19 15.32 -7.41 -7.30
CA THR A 19 15.51 -6.98 -5.91
C THR A 19 14.16 -6.82 -5.23
N LEU A 20 14.05 -7.31 -3.99
CA LEU A 20 12.93 -6.98 -3.14
C LEU A 20 13.18 -5.61 -2.47
N PRO A 21 12.22 -4.68 -2.53
CA PRO A 21 12.38 -3.35 -1.91
C PRO A 21 12.22 -3.37 -0.38
N TYR A 22 11.59 -4.43 0.15
CA TYR A 22 11.37 -4.66 1.57
C TYR A 22 11.87 -6.04 1.95
N GLU A 23 12.02 -6.29 3.25
CA GLU A 23 12.30 -7.62 3.77
C GLU A 23 11.20 -8.60 3.33
N GLY A 24 11.63 -9.79 2.90
CA GLY A 24 10.75 -10.74 2.26
C GLY A 24 11.42 -12.08 1.98
N ASN A 25 10.64 -12.97 1.39
CA ASN A 25 11.04 -14.33 1.09
C ASN A 25 11.34 -14.48 -0.39
N ILE A 26 12.47 -15.10 -0.71
CA ILE A 26 12.76 -15.60 -2.06
C ILE A 26 12.15 -17.00 -2.16
N LEU A 27 11.28 -17.20 -3.14
CA LEU A 27 10.48 -18.42 -3.31
C LEU A 27 11.14 -19.46 -4.22
N VAL A 28 12.31 -19.13 -4.77
CA VAL A 28 13.09 -19.96 -5.71
C VAL A 28 14.52 -20.14 -5.23
N ARG A 29 15.21 -21.12 -5.80
CA ARG A 29 16.61 -21.44 -5.51
C ARG A 29 17.46 -21.31 -6.76
N VAL A 30 18.77 -21.17 -6.57
CA VAL A 30 19.74 -21.20 -7.65
C VAL A 30 19.60 -22.51 -8.45
N GLY A 31 19.50 -22.39 -9.77
CA GLY A 31 19.28 -23.49 -10.71
C GLY A 31 17.83 -23.67 -11.17
N ASP A 32 16.85 -23.13 -10.43
CA ASP A 32 15.43 -23.32 -10.75
C ASP A 32 15.09 -22.74 -12.13
N ALA A 33 14.38 -23.52 -12.94
CA ALA A 33 13.79 -23.05 -14.19
C ALA A 33 12.52 -22.27 -13.87
N VAL A 34 12.43 -21.03 -14.36
CA VAL A 34 11.30 -20.13 -14.09
C VAL A 34 10.62 -19.67 -15.37
N GLN A 35 9.31 -19.45 -15.30
CA GLN A 35 8.54 -18.78 -16.35
C GLN A 35 8.48 -17.27 -16.09
N SER A 36 8.26 -16.47 -17.15
CA SER A 36 8.18 -15.00 -17.05
C SER A 36 7.21 -14.50 -15.96
N THR A 37 6.04 -15.13 -15.84
CA THR A 37 4.99 -14.75 -14.86
C THR A 37 5.16 -15.38 -13.49
N GLN A 38 6.11 -16.29 -13.32
CA GLN A 38 6.33 -16.99 -12.05
C GLN A 38 6.82 -16.02 -10.99
N ILE A 39 6.18 -16.06 -9.81
CA ILE A 39 6.59 -15.27 -8.64
C ILE A 39 7.84 -15.92 -8.05
N ILE A 40 8.91 -15.14 -7.99
CA ILE A 40 10.22 -15.58 -7.49
C ILE A 40 10.53 -15.03 -6.10
N GLY A 41 9.80 -14.02 -5.66
CA GLY A 41 9.91 -13.46 -4.33
C GLY A 41 8.67 -12.70 -3.92
N GLU A 42 8.48 -12.61 -2.61
CA GLU A 42 7.41 -11.86 -1.99
C GLU A 42 7.96 -11.05 -0.83
N ALA A 43 7.43 -9.85 -0.62
CA ALA A 43 7.82 -8.99 0.48
C ALA A 43 6.59 -8.32 1.08
N MET A 44 6.62 -8.05 2.38
CA MET A 44 5.58 -7.28 3.05
C MET A 44 6.11 -5.86 3.28
N PRO A 45 5.51 -4.84 2.66
CA PRO A 45 5.82 -3.47 3.03
C PRO A 45 5.55 -3.22 4.53
N PRO A 46 6.26 -2.29 5.17
CA PRO A 46 5.89 -1.85 6.51
C PRO A 46 4.49 -1.21 6.48
N ALA A 47 3.75 -1.30 7.59
CA ALA A 47 2.48 -0.60 7.73
C ALA A 47 2.74 0.91 7.78
N ASP A 48 1.96 1.67 7.01
CA ASP A 48 1.96 3.13 7.09
C ASP A 48 0.84 3.62 8.02
N PHE A 49 1.03 4.80 8.61
CA PHE A 49 0.10 5.38 9.57
C PHE A 49 -0.29 6.79 9.18
N ARG A 50 -1.59 7.09 9.31
CA ARG A 50 -2.12 8.42 9.01
C ARG A 50 -2.92 8.96 10.18
N ILE A 51 -2.62 10.20 10.56
CA ILE A 51 -3.40 10.93 11.56
C ILE A 51 -4.43 11.79 10.85
N VAL A 52 -5.70 11.61 11.20
CA VAL A 52 -6.82 12.42 10.71
C VAL A 52 -7.35 13.29 11.83
N ASP A 53 -7.37 14.60 11.59
CA ASP A 53 -7.92 15.59 12.53
C ASP A 53 -9.42 15.79 12.29
N VAL A 54 -10.22 15.02 13.03
CA VAL A 54 -11.67 15.03 12.93
C VAL A 54 -12.25 16.31 13.50
N ALA A 55 -11.69 16.83 14.60
CA ALA A 55 -12.14 18.07 15.21
C ALA A 55 -12.04 19.24 14.24
N ARG A 56 -10.91 19.37 13.54
CA ARG A 56 -10.70 20.37 12.50
C ARG A 56 -11.61 20.16 11.29
N ALA A 57 -11.76 18.91 10.81
CA ALA A 57 -12.62 18.60 9.67
C ALA A 57 -14.10 18.94 9.92
N LEU A 58 -14.56 18.80 11.17
CA LEU A 58 -15.94 19.11 11.57
C LEU A 58 -16.13 20.55 12.11
N GLU A 59 -15.06 21.31 12.27
CA GLU A 59 -15.02 22.64 12.91
C GLU A 59 -15.64 22.63 14.33
N VAL A 60 -15.18 21.69 15.16
CA VAL A 60 -15.62 21.55 16.56
C VAL A 60 -14.42 21.47 17.50
N SER A 61 -14.65 21.67 18.79
CA SER A 61 -13.61 21.42 19.80
C SER A 61 -13.25 19.93 19.87
N ALA A 62 -12.00 19.64 20.23
CA ALA A 62 -11.50 18.26 20.39
C ALA A 62 -12.37 17.41 21.33
N GLU A 63 -12.94 18.03 22.37
CA GLU A 63 -13.85 17.41 23.34
C GLU A 63 -15.19 17.02 22.72
N LYS A 64 -15.71 17.83 21.78
CA LYS A 64 -16.99 17.58 21.10
C LYS A 64 -16.84 16.61 19.93
N ALA A 65 -15.67 16.52 19.32
CA ALA A 65 -15.41 15.66 18.16
C ALA A 65 -15.78 14.19 18.40
N ALA A 66 -15.54 13.67 19.61
CA ALA A 66 -15.88 12.29 19.97
C ALA A 66 -17.37 11.95 19.80
N LYS A 67 -18.27 12.95 19.94
CA LYS A 67 -19.73 12.77 19.82
C LYS A 67 -20.20 12.56 18.37
N TYR A 68 -19.36 12.92 17.40
CA TYR A 68 -19.69 12.88 15.98
C TYR A 68 -19.01 11.74 15.23
N LEU A 69 -18.18 10.95 15.91
CA LEU A 69 -17.50 9.78 15.34
C LEU A 69 -18.53 8.71 14.95
N GLN A 70 -18.37 8.16 13.75
CA GLN A 70 -19.15 7.03 13.24
C GLN A 70 -18.36 5.72 13.24
N VAL A 71 -17.07 5.78 13.62
CA VAL A 71 -16.17 4.64 13.67
C VAL A 71 -15.68 4.36 15.10
N LYS A 72 -15.28 3.12 15.35
CA LYS A 72 -14.72 2.66 16.63
C LYS A 72 -13.27 2.20 16.46
N ARG A 73 -12.51 2.19 17.57
CA ARG A 73 -11.18 1.56 17.59
C ARG A 73 -11.29 0.10 17.14
N GLY A 74 -10.41 -0.30 16.26
CA GLY A 74 -10.33 -1.64 15.69
C GLY A 74 -11.23 -1.87 14.48
N GLN A 75 -12.00 -0.88 14.04
CA GLN A 75 -12.87 -0.99 12.86
C GLN A 75 -12.07 -0.87 11.56
N GLU A 76 -12.38 -1.71 10.58
CA GLU A 76 -11.89 -1.58 9.20
C GLU A 76 -12.60 -0.44 8.47
N ILE A 77 -11.84 0.28 7.65
CA ILE A 77 -12.30 1.44 6.89
C ILE A 77 -11.75 1.37 5.48
N SER A 78 -12.50 1.91 4.53
CA SER A 78 -12.08 2.12 3.14
C SER A 78 -12.01 3.61 2.83
N THR A 79 -11.28 3.96 1.79
CA THR A 79 -11.12 5.31 1.28
C THR A 79 -12.49 5.88 0.94
N GLY A 80 -12.81 7.04 1.50
CA GLY A 80 -14.11 7.69 1.34
C GLY A 80 -15.15 7.35 2.42
N ASP A 81 -14.90 6.35 3.27
CA ASP A 81 -15.80 6.01 4.38
C ASP A 81 -15.94 7.18 5.34
N VAL A 82 -17.14 7.34 5.91
CA VAL A 82 -17.41 8.41 6.86
C VAL A 82 -16.84 8.04 8.23
N LEU A 83 -15.80 8.76 8.62
CA LEU A 83 -15.20 8.65 9.95
C LEU A 83 -16.02 9.40 11.00
N ALA A 84 -16.58 10.55 10.61
CA ALA A 84 -17.39 11.39 11.48
C ALA A 84 -18.26 12.37 10.68
N ALA A 85 -19.43 12.74 11.20
CA ALA A 85 -20.33 13.69 10.53
C ALA A 85 -21.11 14.56 11.53
N ARG A 86 -21.35 15.82 11.15
CA ARG A 86 -22.11 16.80 11.95
C ARG A 86 -23.27 17.41 11.16
N GLY A 87 -24.51 17.15 11.58
CA GLY A 87 -25.73 17.94 11.25
C GLY A 87 -26.45 17.65 9.91
N PHE A 88 -27.69 18.18 9.80
CA PHE A 88 -28.60 18.08 8.62
C PHE A 88 -28.53 19.31 7.69
N LEU A 89 -28.19 20.50 8.20
CA LEU A 89 -28.13 21.78 7.44
C LEU A 89 -26.72 22.21 7.01
N SER A 90 -25.66 21.67 7.63
CA SER A 90 -24.27 21.90 7.24
C SER A 90 -23.51 20.59 7.45
N SER A 91 -23.64 19.67 6.50
CA SER A 91 -23.10 18.31 6.58
C SER A 91 -21.58 18.33 6.40
N ARG A 92 -20.86 18.79 7.42
CA ARG A 92 -19.42 18.56 7.50
C ARG A 92 -19.20 17.08 7.74
N VAL A 93 -18.48 16.45 6.83
CA VAL A 93 -18.17 15.03 6.86
C VAL A 93 -16.65 14.88 6.82
N CYS A 94 -16.12 14.14 7.77
CA CYS A 94 -14.73 13.69 7.76
C CYS A 94 -14.71 12.29 7.13
N LYS A 95 -14.04 12.15 5.98
CA LYS A 95 -13.91 10.89 5.27
C LYS A 95 -12.53 10.27 5.48
N SER A 96 -12.45 8.96 5.34
CA SER A 96 -11.18 8.25 5.37
C SER A 96 -10.35 8.59 4.13
N PRO A 97 -9.07 8.97 4.29
CA PRO A 97 -8.14 9.17 3.18
C PRO A 97 -7.47 7.87 2.70
N ILE A 98 -7.62 6.76 3.42
CA ILE A 98 -6.92 5.49 3.16
C ILE A 98 -7.83 4.28 3.40
N ASP A 99 -7.46 3.15 2.82
CA ASP A 99 -7.97 1.83 3.19
C ASP A 99 -7.16 1.29 4.37
N GLY A 100 -7.81 0.76 5.39
CA GLY A 100 -7.10 0.45 6.61
C GLY A 100 -7.97 0.16 7.82
N ARG A 101 -7.42 0.50 8.99
CA ARG A 101 -8.03 0.24 10.29
C ARG A 101 -7.85 1.41 11.24
N VAL A 102 -8.84 1.67 12.09
CA VAL A 102 -8.72 2.65 13.18
C VAL A 102 -7.94 2.06 14.34
N LEU A 103 -6.70 2.52 14.58
CA LEU A 103 -5.89 2.04 15.71
C LEU A 103 -6.15 2.76 17.01
N ALA A 104 -6.35 4.08 16.95
CA ALA A 104 -6.58 4.88 18.13
C ALA A 104 -7.48 6.07 17.85
N ILE A 105 -8.18 6.50 18.90
CA ILE A 105 -9.08 7.64 18.90
C ILE A 105 -8.73 8.48 20.13
N GLY A 106 -8.47 9.77 19.94
CA GLY A 106 -8.15 10.64 21.07
C GLY A 106 -7.97 12.09 20.69
N ARG A 107 -8.35 13.00 21.60
CA ARG A 107 -8.19 14.46 21.45
C ARG A 107 -8.71 14.99 20.10
N GLY A 108 -9.84 14.43 19.63
CA GLY A 108 -10.46 14.81 18.35
C GLY A 108 -9.71 14.35 17.09
N ARG A 109 -8.77 13.41 17.23
CA ARG A 109 -7.99 12.84 16.13
C ARG A 109 -8.15 11.32 16.08
N LEU A 110 -7.95 10.77 14.88
CA LEU A 110 -7.89 9.34 14.61
C LEU A 110 -6.49 8.97 14.14
N LEU A 111 -5.96 7.86 14.67
CA LEU A 111 -4.79 7.18 14.12
C LEU A 111 -5.29 6.01 13.27
N LEU A 112 -4.99 6.07 11.98
CA LEU A 112 -5.34 5.05 11.01
C LEU A 112 -4.09 4.29 10.61
N GLU A 113 -4.19 2.98 10.51
CA GLU A 113 -3.18 2.08 9.94
C GLU A 113 -3.62 1.71 8.54
N GLU A 114 -2.73 1.89 7.56
CA GLU A 114 -2.99 1.53 6.17
C GLU A 114 -2.95 0.02 5.98
N LYS A 115 -3.88 -0.50 5.18
CA LYS A 115 -3.92 -1.92 4.85
C LYS A 115 -2.80 -2.23 3.86
N THR A 116 -1.72 -2.80 4.37
CA THR A 116 -0.64 -3.29 3.51
C THR A 116 -1.01 -4.59 2.80
N SER A 117 -0.58 -4.73 1.54
CA SER A 117 -0.70 -5.96 0.76
C SER A 117 0.67 -6.55 0.43
N VAL A 118 0.72 -7.87 0.26
CA VAL A 118 1.96 -8.59 -0.11
C VAL A 118 2.40 -8.13 -1.50
N LEU A 119 3.61 -7.58 -1.58
CA LEU A 119 4.26 -7.27 -2.84
C LEU A 119 4.85 -8.56 -3.40
N ARG A 120 4.54 -8.87 -4.66
CA ARG A 120 5.08 -10.04 -5.36
C ARG A 120 5.95 -9.60 -6.53
N VAL A 121 7.11 -10.23 -6.67
CA VAL A 121 8.06 -9.98 -7.76
C VAL A 121 8.13 -11.22 -8.65
N SER A 122 7.91 -11.02 -9.95
CA SER A 122 8.00 -12.08 -10.95
C SER A 122 9.36 -12.11 -11.67
N ALA A 123 9.65 -13.23 -12.33
CA ALA A 123 10.89 -13.41 -13.09
C ALA A 123 11.01 -12.45 -14.29
N LEU A 124 9.88 -12.00 -14.88
CA LEU A 124 9.73 -11.25 -16.14
C LEU A 124 10.30 -11.92 -17.40
N VAL A 125 11.29 -12.79 -17.28
CA VAL A 125 11.86 -13.56 -18.38
C VAL A 125 11.95 -15.03 -18.01
N PRO A 126 11.72 -15.95 -18.96
CA PRO A 126 12.00 -17.36 -18.73
C PRO A 126 13.50 -17.60 -18.66
N GLY A 127 13.94 -18.55 -17.84
CA GLY A 127 15.35 -18.88 -17.71
C GLY A 127 15.65 -19.66 -16.43
N HIS A 128 16.90 -19.62 -16.00
CA HIS A 128 17.36 -20.25 -14.77
C HIS A 128 17.84 -19.20 -13.77
N ILE A 129 17.51 -19.40 -12.49
CA ILE A 129 18.04 -18.60 -11.39
C ILE A 129 19.52 -18.92 -11.21
N ILE A 130 20.35 -17.89 -11.02
CA ILE A 130 21.80 -18.00 -10.80
C ILE A 130 22.24 -17.29 -9.54
#